data_AF-A0A0Q1C5G4-F1
#
_entry.id   AF-A0A0Q1C5G4-F1
#
_cell.length_a   1.000
_cell.length_b   1.000
_cell.length_c   1.000
_cell.angle_alpha   90.00
_cell.angle_beta   90.00
_cell.angle_gamma   90.00
#
_symmetry.space_group_name_H-M   'P 1'
#
loop_
_entity.id
_entity.type
_entity.pdbx_description
1 polymer ?
#
loop_
_entity_poly.entity_id
_entity_poly.type
_entity_poly.pdbx_seq_one_letter_code
_entity_poly.pdbx_strand_id
1 'polypeptide(L)'
;MSWQTTPVASDAPTVRVARSGADVVIRHHTGHTRCDLRLPLVVWFGVVRAVRAGRLDQLGEAWTSLTASGGRVRLHDGRVELDYGYLNRWTVELPAPVWRALAAAVRVGALDQLPHADDHELADMRSGS
;
A
#
# COMPACT_ATOMS: atom_id res chain seq x y z
N MET A 1 -16.47 11.42 39.88
CA MET A 1 -16.10 10.12 39.27
C MET A 1 -16.09 10.31 37.76
N SER A 2 -15.00 10.85 37.23
CA SER A 2 -14.87 11.22 35.82
C SER A 2 -14.10 10.11 35.12
N TRP A 3 -14.76 9.34 34.27
CA TRP A 3 -14.11 8.33 33.44
C TRP A 3 -13.21 9.05 32.44
N GLN A 4 -11.92 9.16 32.76
CA GLN A 4 -10.91 9.53 31.78
C GLN A 4 -10.83 8.36 30.79
N THR A 5 -11.44 8.55 29.63
CA THR A 5 -11.22 7.67 28.50
C THR A 5 -9.83 8.02 27.98
N THR A 6 -8.83 7.25 28.40
CA THR A 6 -7.50 7.29 27.78
C THR A 6 -7.69 7.06 26.29
N PRO A 7 -7.27 7.97 25.40
CA PRO A 7 -7.28 7.67 23.98
C PRO A 7 -6.37 6.47 23.78
N VAL A 8 -6.95 5.30 23.51
CA VAL A 8 -6.20 4.17 22.99
C VAL A 8 -5.68 4.66 21.65
N ALA A 9 -4.40 5.04 21.61
CA ALA A 9 -3.72 5.33 20.36
C ALA A 9 -3.98 4.11 19.46
N SER A 10 -4.73 4.32 18.39
CA SER A 10 -5.02 3.24 17.46
C SER A 10 -3.68 2.82 16.88
N ASP A 11 -3.19 1.65 17.29
CA ASP A 11 -1.95 1.05 16.78
C ASP A 11 -2.11 0.56 15.32
N ALA A 12 -3.25 0.90 14.69
CA ALA A 12 -3.50 0.66 13.30
C ALA A 12 -2.63 1.60 12.44
N PRO A 13 -1.91 1.07 11.45
CA PRO A 13 -1.09 1.91 10.57
C PRO A 13 -1.99 2.91 9.85
N THR A 14 -1.61 4.19 9.90
CA THR A 14 -2.28 5.21 9.08
C THR A 14 -1.77 5.08 7.65
N VAL A 15 -2.65 4.71 6.72
CA VAL A 15 -2.33 4.56 5.30
C VAL A 15 -3.14 5.55 4.49
N ARG A 16 -2.46 6.32 3.63
CA ARG A 16 -3.08 7.25 2.68
C ARG A 16 -2.68 6.85 1.27
N VAL A 17 -3.64 6.84 0.35
CA VAL A 17 -3.43 6.44 -1.04
C VAL A 17 -3.99 7.51 -1.96
N ALA A 18 -3.20 7.92 -2.95
CA ALA A 18 -3.59 8.91 -3.93
C ALA A 18 -3.03 8.54 -5.31
N ARG A 19 -3.60 9.12 -6.37
CA ARG A 19 -3.10 9.03 -7.73
C ARG A 19 -2.23 10.25 -8.04
N SER A 20 -1.07 10.02 -8.63
CA SER A 20 -0.15 11.03 -9.11
C SER A 20 0.24 10.70 -10.54
N GLY A 21 -0.46 11.25 -11.53
CA GLY A 21 -0.23 10.94 -12.95
C GLY A 21 -0.44 9.46 -13.28
N ALA A 22 0.65 8.79 -13.66
CA ALA A 22 0.68 7.36 -14.02
C ALA A 22 0.91 6.42 -12.81
N ASP A 23 1.12 6.98 -11.62
CA ASP A 23 1.43 6.24 -10.41
C ASP A 23 0.33 6.35 -9.35
N VAL A 24 0.31 5.37 -8.46
CA VAL A 24 -0.36 5.40 -7.18
C VAL A 24 0.69 5.61 -6.11
N VAL A 25 0.49 6.64 -5.29
CA VAL A 25 1.32 6.95 -4.14
C VAL A 25 0.65 6.37 -2.91
N ILE A 26 1.36 5.51 -2.19
CA ILE A 26 0.93 4.95 -0.92
C ILE A 26 1.85 5.53 0.14
N ARG A 27 1.29 6.31 1.04
CA ARG A 27 1.96 6.72 2.26
C ARG A 27 1.52 5.86 3.41
N HIS A 28 2.47 5.45 4.23
CA HIS A 28 2.17 4.86 5.52
C HIS A 28 3.03 5.46 6.63
N HIS A 29 2.47 5.44 7.83
CA HIS A 29 3.19 5.72 9.06
C HIS A 29 3.29 4.43 9.88
N THR A 30 4.52 4.05 10.22
CA THR A 30 4.80 2.96 11.16
C THR A 30 5.73 3.49 12.24
N GLY A 31 5.22 3.61 13.47
CA GLY A 31 5.91 4.33 14.54
C GLY A 31 6.22 5.78 14.12
N HIS A 32 7.48 6.18 14.25
CA HIS A 32 7.97 7.51 13.85
C HIS A 32 8.41 7.60 12.39
N THR A 33 8.34 6.51 11.62
CA THR A 33 8.82 6.52 10.24
C THR A 33 7.65 6.72 9.28
N ARG A 34 7.78 7.76 8.44
CA ARG A 34 6.90 8.05 7.31
C ARG A 34 7.56 7.53 6.04
N CYS A 35 6.85 6.66 5.32
CA CYS A 35 7.36 6.04 4.11
C CYS A 35 6.41 6.27 2.94
N ASP A 36 6.98 6.69 1.82
CA ASP A 36 6.28 6.90 0.55
C ASP A 36 6.69 5.83 -0.45
N LEU A 37 5.68 5.17 -0.99
CA LEU A 37 5.78 4.13 -2.00
C LEU A 37 5.09 4.63 -3.27
N ARG A 38 5.73 4.45 -4.42
CA ARG A 38 5.11 4.66 -5.72
C ARG A 38 4.95 3.33 -6.45
N LEU A 39 3.74 3.10 -6.98
CA LEU A 39 3.42 1.96 -7.81
C LEU A 39 2.84 2.44 -9.14
N PRO A 40 3.32 1.97 -10.30
CA PRO A 40 2.66 2.23 -11.56
C PRO A 40 1.19 1.77 -11.51
N LEU A 41 0.28 2.55 -12.10
CA LEU A 41 -1.17 2.26 -12.10
C LEU A 41 -1.50 0.84 -12.59
N VAL A 42 -0.77 0.36 -13.60
CA VAL A 42 -0.96 -1.01 -14.12
C VAL A 42 -0.66 -2.09 -13.08
N VAL A 43 0.35 -1.87 -12.23
CA VAL A 43 0.71 -2.78 -11.13
C VAL A 43 -0.35 -2.68 -10.03
N TRP A 44 -0.77 -1.45 -9.69
CA TRP A 44 -1.83 -1.21 -8.72
C TRP A 44 -3.15 -1.91 -9.11
N PHE A 45 -3.58 -1.81 -10.36
CA PHE A 45 -4.78 -2.52 -10.83
C PHE A 45 -4.61 -4.05 -10.77
N GLY A 46 -3.40 -4.56 -11.03
CA GLY A 46 -3.06 -5.96 -10.79
C GLY A 46 -3.24 -6.39 -9.34
N VAL A 47 -2.78 -5.56 -8.39
CA VAL A 47 -2.99 -5.76 -6.94
C VAL A 47 -4.47 -5.75 -6.60
N VAL A 48 -5.21 -4.71 -7.00
CA VAL A 48 -6.64 -4.58 -6.70
C VAL A 48 -7.43 -5.80 -7.18
N ARG A 49 -7.18 -6.23 -8.42
CA ARG A 49 -7.81 -7.43 -8.98
C ARG A 49 -7.43 -8.70 -8.22
N ALA A 50 -6.15 -8.86 -7.86
CA ALA A 50 -5.67 -10.03 -7.13
C ALA A 50 -6.26 -10.13 -5.72
N VAL A 51 -6.34 -9.01 -5.00
CA VAL A 51 -6.97 -8.93 -3.66
C VAL A 51 -8.45 -9.26 -3.74
N ARG A 52 -9.19 -8.65 -4.68
CA ARG A 52 -10.63 -8.88 -4.84
C ARG A 52 -10.95 -10.33 -5.23
N ALA A 53 -10.06 -10.98 -5.96
CA ALA A 53 -10.17 -12.38 -6.32
C ALA A 53 -9.72 -13.34 -5.19
N GLY A 54 -9.35 -12.83 -4.00
CA GLY A 54 -8.84 -13.64 -2.88
C GLY A 54 -7.47 -14.28 -3.12
N ARG A 55 -6.81 -14.01 -4.26
CA ARG A 55 -5.54 -14.66 -4.62
C ARG A 55 -4.39 -14.31 -3.68
N LEU A 56 -4.52 -13.24 -2.91
CA LEU A 56 -3.50 -12.73 -2.00
C LEU A 56 -3.86 -12.91 -0.51
N ASP A 57 -4.90 -13.69 -0.21
CA ASP A 57 -5.34 -13.95 1.17
C ASP A 57 -4.32 -14.81 1.95
N GLN A 58 -3.58 -15.66 1.23
CA GLN A 58 -2.55 -16.53 1.77
C GLN A 58 -1.18 -16.22 1.14
N LEU A 59 -0.77 -14.95 1.22
CA LEU A 59 0.59 -14.58 0.83
C LEU A 59 1.61 -15.28 1.73
N GLY A 60 2.51 -16.03 1.10
CA GLY A 60 3.67 -16.65 1.74
C GLY A 60 4.96 -16.28 1.02
N GLU A 61 6.02 -17.03 1.29
CA GLU A 61 7.38 -16.81 0.75
C GLU A 61 7.47 -16.97 -0.78
N ALA A 62 6.52 -17.70 -1.37
CA ALA A 62 6.46 -17.91 -2.81
C ALA A 62 5.89 -16.68 -3.55
N TRP A 63 6.55 -16.33 -4.66
CA TRP A 63 6.09 -15.27 -5.55
C TRP A 63 4.75 -15.60 -6.20
N THR A 64 3.79 -14.70 -6.06
CA THR A 64 2.48 -14.76 -6.70
C THR A 64 2.37 -13.70 -7.80
N SER A 65 2.09 -14.09 -9.03
CA SER A 65 1.97 -13.17 -10.16
C SER A 65 0.69 -12.32 -10.08
N LEU A 66 0.84 -11.00 -10.23
CA LEU A 66 -0.25 -10.03 -10.22
C LEU A 66 -0.93 -9.93 -11.59
N THR A 67 -0.13 -9.78 -12.65
CA THR A 67 -0.60 -9.72 -14.04
C THR A 67 0.20 -10.66 -14.94
N ALA A 68 -0.33 -10.99 -16.12
CA ALA A 68 0.38 -11.80 -17.11
C ALA A 68 1.64 -11.10 -17.67
N SER A 69 1.63 -9.76 -17.71
CA SER A 69 2.68 -8.93 -18.30
C SER A 69 3.72 -8.42 -17.28
N GLY A 70 3.58 -8.79 -16.00
CA GLY A 70 4.51 -8.38 -14.95
C GLY A 70 3.84 -8.08 -13.61
N GLY A 71 4.65 -7.78 -12.61
CA GLY A 71 4.15 -7.61 -11.25
C GLY A 71 4.04 -8.96 -10.54
N ARG A 72 4.73 -9.11 -9.42
CA ARG A 72 4.57 -10.26 -8.51
C ARG A 72 4.72 -9.79 -7.07
N VAL A 73 4.12 -10.54 -6.17
CA VAL A 73 4.06 -10.21 -4.74
C VAL A 73 4.36 -11.44 -3.89
N ARG A 74 5.07 -11.26 -2.78
CA ARG A 74 5.30 -12.29 -1.76
C ARG A 74 5.31 -11.68 -0.37
N LEU A 75 5.12 -12.52 0.66
CA LEU A 75 5.46 -12.18 2.03
C LEU A 75 6.86 -12.73 2.31
N HIS A 76 7.80 -11.87 2.68
CA HIS A 76 9.17 -12.23 3.03
C HIS A 76 9.59 -11.46 4.28
N ASP A 77 10.04 -12.16 5.31
CA ASP A 77 10.53 -11.55 6.56
C ASP A 77 9.56 -10.52 7.18
N GLY A 78 8.27 -10.85 7.23
CA GLY A 78 7.23 -9.96 7.77
C GLY A 78 6.90 -8.74 6.91
N ARG A 79 7.46 -8.64 5.70
CA ARG A 79 7.22 -7.59 4.72
C ARG A 79 6.59 -8.16 3.47
N VAL A 80 5.68 -7.39 2.87
CA VAL A 80 5.15 -7.69 1.55
C VAL A 80 6.04 -7.02 0.52
N GLU A 81 6.72 -7.83 -0.27
CA GLU A 81 7.53 -7.37 -1.39
C GLU A 81 6.68 -7.35 -2.66
N LEU A 82 6.72 -6.26 -3.40
CA LEU A 82 6.16 -6.15 -4.74
C LEU A 82 7.28 -5.90 -5.74
N ASP A 83 7.43 -6.82 -6.68
CA ASP A 83 8.36 -6.74 -7.79
C ASP A 83 7.63 -6.35 -9.06
N TYR A 84 8.14 -5.37 -9.80
CA TYR A 84 7.59 -4.99 -11.09
C TYR A 84 8.64 -4.36 -12.02
N GLY A 85 8.25 -4.13 -13.27
CA GLY A 85 9.13 -3.58 -14.30
C GLY A 85 9.73 -4.67 -15.20
N TYR A 86 9.57 -4.48 -16.51
CA TYR A 86 9.99 -5.46 -17.53
C TYR A 86 11.47 -5.33 -17.87
N LEU A 87 11.96 -4.10 -18.06
CA LEU A 87 13.37 -3.82 -18.41
C LEU A 87 14.25 -3.58 -17.18
N ASN A 88 13.72 -2.85 -16.20
CA ASN A 88 14.38 -2.60 -14.92
C ASN A 88 13.47 -3.15 -13.83
N ARG A 89 13.97 -4.13 -13.08
CA ARG A 89 13.23 -4.73 -11.97
C ARG A 89 13.29 -3.77 -10.78
N TRP A 90 12.12 -3.32 -10.35
CA TRP A 90 11.92 -2.54 -9.14
C TRP A 90 11.29 -3.42 -8.09
N THR A 91 11.82 -3.36 -6.87
CA THR A 91 11.24 -4.00 -5.70
C THR A 91 10.84 -2.91 -4.73
N VAL A 92 9.61 -2.99 -4.25
CA VAL A 92 9.13 -2.13 -3.17
C VAL A 92 8.60 -2.98 -2.03
N GLU A 93 8.76 -2.49 -0.82
CA GLU A 93 8.39 -3.22 0.39
C GLU A 93 7.32 -2.48 1.17
N LEU A 94 6.41 -3.25 1.76
CA LEU A 94 5.40 -2.78 2.68
C LEU A 94 5.42 -3.62 3.94
N PRO A 95 5.37 -3.02 5.14
CA PRO A 95 5.13 -3.78 6.37
C PRO A 95 3.81 -4.57 6.25
N ALA A 96 3.80 -5.83 6.72
CA ALA A 96 2.59 -6.66 6.64
C ALA A 96 1.32 -6.00 7.23
N PRO A 97 1.37 -5.23 8.35
CA PRO A 97 0.19 -4.51 8.83
C PRO A 97 -0.37 -3.49 7.84
N VAL A 98 0.52 -2.75 7.16
CA VAL A 98 0.15 -1.76 6.13
C VAL A 98 -0.51 -2.46 4.94
N TRP A 99 0.06 -3.59 4.51
CA TRP A 99 -0.54 -4.41 3.45
C TRP A 99 -1.94 -4.90 3.82
N ARG A 100 -2.14 -5.40 5.05
CA ARG A 100 -3.47 -5.87 5.51
C ARG A 100 -4.50 -4.74 5.47
N ALA A 101 -4.12 -3.54 5.92
CA ALA A 101 -4.99 -2.36 5.87
C ALA A 101 -5.36 -1.98 4.42
N LEU A 102 -4.37 -1.97 3.51
CA LEU A 102 -4.60 -1.73 2.08
C LEU A 102 -5.54 -2.79 1.46
N ALA A 103 -5.27 -4.07 1.71
CA ALA A 103 -6.07 -5.15 1.17
C ALA A 103 -7.52 -5.08 1.69
N ALA A 104 -7.72 -4.76 2.98
CA ALA A 104 -9.04 -4.53 3.54
C ALA A 104 -9.77 -3.36 2.85
N ALA A 105 -9.09 -2.22 2.68
CA ALA A 105 -9.65 -1.04 2.00
C ALA A 105 -10.04 -1.34 0.53
N VAL A 106 -9.22 -2.13 -0.18
CA VAL A 106 -9.53 -2.59 -1.54
C VAL A 106 -10.78 -3.49 -1.56
N ARG A 107 -10.90 -4.42 -0.60
CA ARG A 107 -12.05 -5.36 -0.55
C ARG A 107 -13.37 -4.64 -0.34
N VAL A 108 -13.40 -3.58 0.47
CA VAL A 108 -14.62 -2.79 0.73
C VAL A 108 -14.84 -1.67 -0.30
N GLY A 109 -14.00 -1.56 -1.33
CA GLY A 109 -14.14 -0.57 -2.40
C GLY A 109 -13.73 0.86 -2.01
N ALA A 110 -13.10 1.05 -0.86
CA ALA A 110 -12.71 2.39 -0.37
C ALA A 110 -11.62 3.06 -1.23
N LEU A 111 -10.94 2.29 -2.09
CA LEU A 111 -9.86 2.76 -2.97
C LEU A 111 -10.23 2.72 -4.46
N ASP A 112 -11.52 2.64 -4.78
CA ASP A 112 -12.01 2.58 -6.16
C ASP A 112 -11.85 3.91 -6.88
N GLN A 113 -11.95 5.00 -6.12
CA GLN A 113 -11.69 6.36 -6.57
C GLN A 113 -10.56 6.93 -5.73
N LEU A 114 -9.36 6.92 -6.30
CA LEU A 114 -8.21 7.55 -5.66
C LEU A 114 -8.26 9.06 -5.85
N PRO A 115 -8.10 9.86 -4.77
CA PRO A 115 -7.96 11.30 -4.93
C PRO A 115 -6.72 11.60 -5.79
N HIS A 116 -6.79 12.65 -6.60
CA HIS A 116 -5.60 13.17 -7.28
C HIS A 116 -4.74 13.89 -6.25
N ALA A 117 -3.44 13.64 -6.27
CA ALA A 117 -2.47 14.41 -5.51
C ALA A 117 -1.53 15.11 -6.48
N ASP A 118 -1.51 16.44 -6.41
CA ASP A 118 -0.61 17.25 -7.22
C ASP A 118 0.78 17.32 -6.56
N ASP A 119 1.82 17.71 -7.30
CA ASP A 119 3.20 17.71 -6.80
C ASP A 119 3.40 18.55 -5.53
N HIS A 120 2.61 19.63 -5.36
CA HIS A 120 2.62 20.45 -4.15
C HIS A 120 2.01 19.71 -2.96
N GLU A 121 0.88 19.02 -3.15
CA GLU A 121 0.29 18.20 -2.10
C GLU A 121 1.23 17.07 -1.73
N LEU A 122 1.89 16.44 -2.71
CA LEU A 122 2.94 15.42 -2.49
C LEU A 122 4.19 15.98 -1.79
N ALA A 123 4.50 17.27 -1.94
CA ALA A 123 5.59 17.97 -1.27
C ALA A 123 5.26 18.36 0.18
N ASP A 124 4.07 18.90 0.46
CA ASP A 124 3.58 19.12 1.84
C ASP A 124 3.47 17.80 2.61
N MET A 125 3.17 16.77 1.84
CA MET A 125 3.20 15.38 2.24
C MET A 125 4.62 14.80 2.44
N ARG A 126 5.70 15.51 2.14
CA ARG A 126 7.09 15.15 2.50
C ARG A 126 7.63 15.98 3.66
N SER A 127 7.09 17.18 3.87
CA SER A 127 7.62 18.19 4.81
C SER A 127 7.12 18.11 6.25
N GLY A 128 6.23 17.16 6.58
CA GLY A 128 5.82 16.92 7.97
C GLY A 128 6.85 16.06 8.70
N SER A 129 7.94 16.69 9.16
CA SER A 129 8.87 16.19 10.19
C SER A 129 8.32 16.44 11.60
#